data_AF-A0A7W9EHW6-F1
#
_entry.id   AF-A0A7W9EHW6-F1
#
_cell.length_a   1.000
_cell.length_b   1.000
_cell.length_c   1.000
_cell.angle_alpha   90.00
_cell.angle_beta   90.00
_cell.angle_gamma   90.00
#
_symmetry.space_group_name_H-M   'P 1'
#
loop_
_entity.id
_entity.type
_entity.pdbx_description
1 polymer ?
#
loop_
_entity_poly.entity_id
_entity_poly.type
_entity_poly.pdbx_seq_one_letter_code
_entity_poly.pdbx_strand_id
1 'polypeptide(L)'
;MIFSLLAAAAVQTGAPPPPPPLHGGPAPMTCPVGGETFAPYRATHYSTYGQRPDGRPYSYMPMPLPIPECPTNKLVVFDDFTSAEVETLAALIAGSDYAALVGRENAYYRGFWLAGRLQRPAGIRLGLLNAAIWAEAPGRGGPARGDPARAARYRETLVREVERLSPDEAAQDRLWLQVRATNALRELGRFDAAERMRVRTRALAATIPDAAGTTYLDRLAPVIARRDASVEPLDMIPEIEAARVCVDEVDLSNLDRSICARPEVQASIRTYRGISEKLAPRPPASR
;
A
#
# COMPACT_ATOMS: atom_id res chain seq x y z
N MET A 1 69.92 36.45 14.77
CA MET A 1 68.64 36.56 14.05
C MET A 1 68.00 35.18 14.05
N ILE A 2 66.96 34.97 14.84
CA ILE A 2 66.23 33.70 14.97
C ILE A 2 64.95 33.86 14.16
N PHE A 3 64.79 33.10 13.07
CA PHE A 3 63.56 33.05 12.29
C PHE A 3 62.68 31.91 12.83
N SER A 4 61.60 32.28 13.52
CA SER A 4 60.50 31.37 13.86
C SER A 4 59.68 31.05 12.60
N LEU A 5 59.59 29.77 12.26
CA LEU A 5 58.66 29.25 11.26
C LEU A 5 57.28 29.06 11.90
N LEU A 6 56.34 29.92 11.53
CA LEU A 6 54.90 29.74 11.78
C LEU A 6 54.35 28.73 10.76
N ALA A 7 53.94 27.55 11.24
CA ALA A 7 53.18 26.58 10.44
C ALA A 7 51.72 27.04 10.34
N ALA A 8 51.26 27.36 9.14
CA ALA A 8 49.86 27.66 8.86
C ALA A 8 49.04 26.36 8.89
N ALA A 9 48.12 26.25 9.85
CA ALA A 9 47.11 25.20 9.86
C ALA A 9 46.11 25.46 8.73
N ALA A 10 46.12 24.60 7.71
CA ALA A 10 45.10 24.61 6.67
C ALA A 10 43.76 24.12 7.27
N VAL A 11 42.84 25.05 7.51
CA VAL A 11 41.45 24.73 7.82
C VAL A 11 40.83 24.14 6.55
N GLN A 12 40.67 22.82 6.52
CA GLN A 12 39.86 22.17 5.48
C GLN A 12 38.41 22.60 5.67
N THR A 13 37.97 23.56 4.87
CA THR A 13 36.56 23.92 4.71
C THR A 13 35.88 22.78 3.96
N GLY A 14 35.55 21.70 4.66
CA GLY A 14 34.69 20.65 4.12
C GLY A 14 33.34 21.26 3.72
N ALA A 15 32.91 21.02 2.48
CA ALA A 15 31.57 21.38 2.06
C ALA A 15 30.54 20.76 3.02
N PRO A 16 29.46 21.47 3.38
CA PRO A 16 28.42 20.89 4.21
C PRO A 16 27.89 19.61 3.53
N PRO A 17 27.60 18.55 4.31
CA PRO A 17 27.06 17.32 3.74
C PRO A 17 25.78 17.65 2.94
N PRO A 18 25.53 16.94 1.82
CA PRO A 18 24.31 17.15 1.06
C PRO A 18 23.09 16.96 1.98
N PRO A 19 22.02 17.74 1.78
CA PRO A 19 20.82 17.57 2.57
C PRO A 19 20.29 16.13 2.41
N PRO A 20 19.74 15.54 3.49
CA PRO A 20 19.20 14.20 3.42
C PRO A 20 18.10 14.13 2.34
N PRO A 21 17.96 12.98 1.64
CA PRO A 21 16.92 12.83 0.61
C PRO A 21 15.54 13.16 1.17
N LEU A 22 14.82 14.08 0.53
CA LEU A 22 13.54 14.61 1.01
C LEU A 22 12.49 13.51 1.21
N HIS A 23 12.42 12.55 0.29
CA HIS A 23 11.39 11.50 0.24
C HIS A 23 11.74 10.24 1.02
N GLY A 24 12.97 10.15 1.52
CA GLY A 24 13.51 8.97 2.16
C GLY A 24 14.73 8.39 1.46
N GLY A 25 15.39 7.46 2.12
CA GLY A 25 16.63 6.87 1.66
C GLY A 25 17.05 5.69 2.53
N PRO A 26 18.25 5.13 2.27
CA PRO A 26 18.84 4.13 3.16
C PRO A 26 18.95 4.68 4.58
N ALA A 27 18.35 3.98 5.55
CA ALA A 27 18.37 4.37 6.96
C ALA A 27 18.97 3.23 7.80
N PRO A 28 20.14 3.41 8.43
CA PRO A 28 20.79 2.35 9.20
C PRO A 28 19.88 1.79 10.31
N MET A 29 19.82 0.47 10.42
CA MET A 29 19.17 -0.25 11.50
C MET A 29 19.86 -1.61 11.74
N THR A 30 19.51 -2.24 12.86
CA THR A 30 20.03 -3.54 13.26
C THR A 30 18.93 -4.59 13.11
N CYS A 31 19.25 -5.73 12.50
CA CYS A 31 18.33 -6.84 12.45
C CYS A 31 18.04 -7.35 13.87
N PRO A 32 16.75 -7.47 14.27
CA PRO A 32 16.40 -7.93 15.62
C PRO A 32 16.98 -9.31 15.94
N VAL A 33 17.01 -10.21 14.95
CA VAL A 33 17.63 -11.53 15.07
C VAL A 33 19.01 -11.51 14.41
N GLY A 34 20.04 -11.89 15.16
CA GLY A 34 21.42 -12.00 14.64
C GLY A 34 22.23 -10.70 14.65
N GLY A 35 21.59 -9.53 14.83
CA GLY A 35 22.30 -8.28 15.08
C GLY A 35 23.07 -7.68 13.90
N GLU A 36 22.87 -8.19 12.68
CA GLU A 36 23.49 -7.61 11.48
C GLU A 36 22.98 -6.19 11.23
N THR A 37 23.87 -5.28 10.85
CA THR A 37 23.49 -3.91 10.48
C THR A 37 23.20 -3.82 9.00
N PHE A 38 22.15 -3.08 8.63
CA PHE A 38 21.77 -2.85 7.25
C PHE A 38 21.05 -1.50 7.11
N ALA A 39 20.91 -1.00 5.88
CA ALA A 39 20.29 0.28 5.60
C ALA A 39 19.16 0.13 4.55
N PRO A 40 17.98 -0.36 4.95
CA PRO A 40 16.84 -0.44 4.04
C PRO A 40 16.37 0.96 3.66
N TYR A 41 15.71 1.06 2.50
CA TYR A 41 15.03 2.28 2.13
C TYR A 41 13.87 2.55 3.12
N ARG A 42 13.87 3.72 3.75
CA ARG A 42 12.75 4.18 4.57
C ARG A 42 12.24 5.49 4.02
N ALA A 43 10.96 5.52 3.65
CA ALA A 43 10.29 6.75 3.29
C ALA A 43 10.16 7.64 4.52
N THR A 44 10.57 8.91 4.41
CA THR A 44 10.48 9.89 5.50
C THR A 44 9.37 10.90 5.26
N HIS A 45 9.16 11.29 4.00
CA HIS A 45 8.08 12.19 3.61
C HIS A 45 7.43 11.70 2.33
N TYR A 46 6.12 11.53 2.38
CA TYR A 46 5.28 11.24 1.23
C TYR A 46 3.90 11.84 1.45
N SER A 47 3.19 12.07 0.35
CA SER A 47 1.82 12.56 0.38
C SER A 47 0.94 11.55 -0.32
N THR A 48 -0.27 11.39 0.20
CA THR A 48 -1.31 10.55 -0.40
C THR A 48 -2.50 11.42 -0.79
N TYR A 49 -3.18 11.07 -1.88
CA TYR A 49 -4.38 11.78 -2.33
C TYR A 49 -5.49 10.79 -2.66
N GLY A 50 -6.42 10.60 -1.72
CA GLY A 50 -7.45 9.57 -1.83
C GLY A 50 -6.88 8.15 -1.85
N GLN A 51 -7.75 7.19 -2.19
CA GLN A 51 -7.43 5.77 -2.13
C GLN A 51 -8.25 4.97 -3.14
N ARG A 52 -7.75 3.78 -3.46
CA ARG A 52 -8.45 2.73 -4.18
C ARG A 52 -9.56 2.08 -3.34
N PRO A 53 -10.45 1.30 -3.96
CA PRO A 53 -11.43 0.49 -3.24
C PRO A 53 -10.80 -0.42 -2.17
N ASP A 54 -9.66 -1.04 -2.47
CA ASP A 54 -8.91 -1.90 -1.54
C ASP A 54 -8.15 -1.13 -0.44
N GLY A 55 -8.33 0.19 -0.38
CA GLY A 55 -7.70 1.08 0.58
C GLY A 55 -6.28 1.51 0.24
N ARG A 56 -5.73 1.07 -0.91
CA ARG A 56 -4.38 1.48 -1.28
C ARG A 56 -4.37 2.98 -1.60
N PRO A 57 -3.53 3.78 -0.94
CA PRO A 57 -3.47 5.20 -1.23
C PRO A 57 -2.89 5.45 -2.63
N TYR A 58 -3.36 6.50 -3.29
CA TYR A 58 -2.62 7.08 -4.42
C TYR A 58 -1.52 7.98 -3.88
N SER A 59 -0.32 7.86 -4.44
CA SER A 59 0.85 8.62 -4.04
C SER A 59 1.82 8.72 -5.22
N TYR A 60 2.70 9.71 -5.18
CA TYR A 60 3.85 9.76 -6.08
C TYR A 60 4.89 8.67 -5.73
N MET A 61 4.83 8.11 -4.52
CA MET A 61 5.63 6.96 -4.13
C MET A 61 4.88 5.65 -4.41
N PRO A 62 5.58 4.57 -4.80
CA PRO A 62 4.96 3.24 -4.89
C PRO A 62 4.36 2.81 -3.55
N MET A 63 3.14 2.27 -3.59
CA MET A 63 2.42 1.75 -2.43
C MET A 63 2.20 0.23 -2.59
N PRO A 64 2.43 -0.58 -1.54
CA PRO A 64 2.85 -0.19 -0.18
C PRO A 64 4.32 0.26 -0.12
N LEU A 65 4.65 1.08 0.88
CA LEU A 65 6.03 1.54 1.10
C LEU A 65 6.91 0.41 1.61
N PRO A 66 8.12 0.21 1.05
CA PRO A 66 8.98 -0.93 1.35
C PRO A 66 9.07 -1.26 2.84
N ILE A 67 8.86 -2.53 3.17
CA ILE A 67 9.03 -3.03 4.53
C ILE A 67 10.49 -3.52 4.72
N PRO A 68 11.17 -3.14 5.82
CA PRO A 68 12.52 -3.62 6.07
C PRO A 68 12.62 -5.13 6.15
N GLU A 69 13.67 -5.68 5.55
CA GLU A 69 13.97 -7.11 5.56
C GLU A 69 15.46 -7.32 5.86
N CYS A 70 15.75 -8.15 6.86
CA CYS A 70 17.11 -8.47 7.24
C CYS A 70 17.84 -9.22 6.10
N PRO A 71 19.06 -8.80 5.73
CA PRO A 71 19.77 -9.34 4.57
C PRO A 71 20.00 -10.85 4.60
N THR A 72 20.40 -11.40 5.75
CA THR A 72 20.85 -12.79 5.86
C THR A 72 19.69 -13.72 6.17
N ASN A 73 18.97 -13.47 7.26
CA ASN A 73 17.91 -14.38 7.75
C ASN A 73 16.52 -14.09 7.17
N LYS A 74 16.39 -13.05 6.35
CA LYS A 74 15.16 -12.66 5.65
C LYS A 74 14.00 -12.32 6.58
N LEU A 75 14.26 -12.06 7.87
CA LEU A 75 13.26 -11.58 8.82
C LEU A 75 12.69 -10.24 8.34
N VAL A 76 11.37 -10.18 8.23
CA VAL A 76 10.64 -8.95 7.92
C VAL A 76 10.41 -8.18 9.21
N VAL A 77 10.91 -6.94 9.28
CA VAL A 77 10.81 -6.09 10.46
C VAL A 77 9.62 -5.15 10.29
N PHE A 78 8.45 -5.62 10.74
CA PHE A 78 7.17 -4.95 10.56
C PHE A 78 6.70 -4.14 11.78
N ASP A 79 7.38 -4.28 12.91
CA ASP A 79 7.05 -3.71 14.20
C ASP A 79 8.30 -3.69 15.08
N ASP A 80 8.19 -3.09 16.26
CA ASP A 80 9.16 -3.29 17.33
C ASP A 80 8.89 -4.64 18.02
N PHE A 81 9.98 -5.33 18.40
CA PHE A 81 9.91 -6.63 19.03
C PHE A 81 10.56 -6.60 20.42
N THR A 82 9.89 -7.20 21.39
CA THR A 82 10.49 -7.44 22.72
C THR A 82 11.55 -8.54 22.65
N SER A 83 12.43 -8.65 23.65
CA SER A 83 13.45 -9.71 23.67
C SER A 83 12.86 -11.12 23.58
N ALA A 84 11.73 -11.38 24.25
CA ALA A 84 11.04 -12.67 24.18
C ALA A 84 10.47 -12.96 22.78
N GLU A 85 10.00 -11.92 22.09
CA GLU A 85 9.54 -12.04 20.70
C GLU A 85 10.71 -12.26 19.75
N VAL A 86 11.86 -11.64 19.99
CA VAL A 86 13.09 -11.90 19.22
C VAL A 86 13.52 -13.36 19.32
N GLU A 87 13.47 -13.96 20.52
CA GLU A 87 13.74 -15.39 20.70
C GLU A 87 12.74 -16.26 19.94
N THR A 88 11.45 -15.91 20.01
CA THR A 88 10.38 -16.59 19.27
C THR A 88 10.59 -16.47 17.76
N LEU A 89 10.92 -15.28 17.26
CA LEU A 89 11.20 -15.02 15.85
C LEU A 89 12.42 -15.79 15.38
N ALA A 90 13.48 -15.86 16.18
CA ALA A 90 14.68 -16.64 15.85
C ALA A 90 14.35 -18.12 15.62
N ALA A 91 13.52 -18.71 16.48
CA ALA A 91 13.05 -20.08 16.29
C ALA A 91 12.16 -20.24 15.05
N LEU A 92 11.25 -19.29 14.81
CA LEU A 92 10.32 -19.34 13.67
C LEU A 92 11.06 -19.23 12.32
N ILE A 93 12.00 -18.28 12.18
CA ILE A 93 12.68 -18.04 10.90
C ILE A 93 13.73 -19.12 10.57
N ALA A 94 14.21 -19.85 11.58
CA ALA A 94 15.06 -21.03 11.37
C ALA A 94 14.27 -22.27 10.87
N GLY A 95 12.94 -22.25 11.00
CA GLY A 95 12.06 -23.36 10.61
C GLY A 95 11.83 -23.47 9.09
N SER A 96 11.55 -24.69 8.63
CA SER A 96 11.24 -24.99 7.22
C SER A 96 10.02 -24.24 6.70
N ASP A 97 9.03 -23.99 7.57
CA ASP A 97 7.82 -23.25 7.23
C ASP A 97 8.15 -21.85 6.73
N TYR A 98 9.01 -21.13 7.45
CA TYR A 98 9.40 -19.77 7.07
C TYR A 98 10.29 -19.76 5.83
N ALA A 99 11.26 -20.67 5.73
CA ALA A 99 12.10 -20.82 4.54
C ALA A 99 11.25 -21.04 3.28
N ALA A 100 10.18 -21.81 3.39
CA ALA A 100 9.27 -22.05 2.28
C ALA A 100 8.40 -20.83 1.90
N LEU A 101 8.19 -19.89 2.83
CA LEU A 101 7.55 -18.61 2.53
C LEU A 101 8.52 -17.65 1.80
N VAL A 102 9.79 -17.59 2.22
CA VAL A 102 10.81 -16.71 1.60
C VAL A 102 10.91 -16.92 0.10
N GLY A 103 10.83 -18.15 -0.39
CA GLY A 103 10.92 -18.47 -1.82
C GLY A 103 9.65 -18.23 -2.64
N ARG A 104 8.50 -17.94 -2.00
CA ARG A 104 7.18 -17.96 -2.67
C ARG A 104 6.33 -16.72 -2.43
N GLU A 105 6.44 -16.15 -1.24
CA GLU A 105 5.56 -15.09 -0.76
C GLU A 105 6.33 -13.78 -0.63
N ASN A 106 5.61 -12.66 -0.82
CA ASN A 106 6.22 -11.34 -0.65
C ASN A 106 6.45 -11.03 0.84
N ALA A 107 7.26 -9.99 1.10
CA ALA A 107 7.65 -9.61 2.46
C ALA A 107 6.45 -9.30 3.37
N TYR A 108 5.39 -8.66 2.87
CA TYR A 108 4.22 -8.37 3.69
C TYR A 108 3.43 -9.62 4.07
N TYR A 109 3.30 -10.60 3.18
CA TYR A 109 2.64 -11.86 3.53
C TYR A 109 3.45 -12.64 4.57
N ARG A 110 4.77 -12.63 4.47
CA ARG A 110 5.66 -13.14 5.53
C ARG A 110 5.46 -12.38 6.85
N GLY A 111 5.33 -11.05 6.79
CA GLY A 111 4.98 -10.22 7.94
C GLY A 111 3.63 -10.61 8.56
N PHE A 112 2.58 -10.81 7.76
CA PHE A 112 1.28 -11.32 8.20
C PHE A 112 1.39 -12.66 8.93
N TRP A 113 2.18 -13.59 8.37
CA TRP A 113 2.40 -14.90 8.98
C TRP A 113 3.11 -14.78 10.34
N LEU A 114 4.19 -13.99 10.41
CA LEU A 114 4.92 -13.74 11.65
C LEU A 114 4.05 -13.04 12.70
N ALA A 115 3.30 -12.01 12.30
CA ALA A 115 2.36 -11.29 13.16
C ALA A 115 1.30 -12.23 13.76
N GLY A 116 0.85 -13.24 13.01
CA GLY A 116 -0.03 -14.29 13.52
C GLY A 116 0.63 -15.16 14.58
N ARG A 117 1.90 -15.54 14.39
CA ARG A 117 2.66 -16.34 15.38
C ARG A 117 2.98 -15.56 16.66
N LEU A 118 3.17 -14.25 16.54
CA LEU A 118 3.34 -13.33 17.66
C LEU A 118 2.01 -12.84 18.26
N GLN A 119 0.87 -13.35 17.77
CA GLN A 119 -0.47 -12.97 18.25
C GLN A 119 -0.72 -11.45 18.24
N ARG A 120 -0.16 -10.75 17.25
CA ARG A 120 -0.41 -9.32 17.06
C ARG A 120 -1.90 -9.07 16.78
N PRO A 121 -2.44 -7.91 17.21
CA PRO A 121 -3.83 -7.53 16.95
C PRO A 121 -4.24 -7.67 15.48
N ALA A 122 -5.52 -7.96 15.25
CA ALA A 122 -6.04 -8.20 13.91
C ALA A 122 -5.76 -7.03 12.94
N GLY A 123 -5.85 -5.78 13.42
CA GLY A 123 -5.55 -4.60 12.62
C GLY A 123 -4.13 -4.60 12.04
N ILE A 124 -3.12 -4.95 12.84
CA ILE A 124 -1.72 -5.04 12.38
C ILE A 124 -1.57 -6.21 11.40
N ARG A 125 -1.99 -7.41 11.83
CA ARG A 125 -1.81 -8.64 11.06
C ARG A 125 -2.51 -8.57 9.70
N LEU A 126 -3.79 -8.18 9.67
CA LEU A 126 -4.55 -8.11 8.44
C LEU A 126 -4.24 -6.85 7.62
N GLY A 127 -3.73 -5.79 8.26
CA GLY A 127 -3.12 -4.66 7.55
C GLY A 127 -1.91 -5.08 6.71
N LEU A 128 -1.02 -5.93 7.26
CA LEU A 128 0.09 -6.52 6.52
C LEU A 128 -0.40 -7.38 5.35
N LEU A 129 -1.43 -8.20 5.56
CA LEU A 129 -2.01 -8.99 4.48
C LEU A 129 -2.63 -8.11 3.37
N ASN A 130 -3.27 -7.00 3.74
CA ASN A 130 -3.81 -6.05 2.77
C ASN A 130 -2.69 -5.37 1.96
N ALA A 131 -1.59 -4.97 2.63
CA ALA A 131 -0.39 -4.48 1.94
C ALA A 131 0.24 -5.55 1.02
N ALA A 132 0.19 -6.83 1.41
CA ALA A 132 0.63 -7.92 0.55
C ALA A 132 -0.20 -7.99 -0.74
N ILE A 133 -1.52 -7.77 -0.67
CA ILE A 133 -2.41 -7.69 -1.86
C ILE A 133 -2.00 -6.50 -2.73
N TRP A 134 -1.76 -5.33 -2.14
CA TRP A 134 -1.38 -4.12 -2.87
C TRP A 134 -0.08 -4.28 -3.67
N ALA A 135 0.89 -5.02 -3.13
CA ALA A 135 2.15 -5.32 -3.80
C ALA A 135 1.98 -6.22 -5.03
N GLU A 136 0.94 -7.05 -5.06
CA GLU A 136 0.65 -7.98 -6.17
C GLU A 136 -0.39 -7.45 -7.16
N ALA A 137 -1.18 -6.46 -6.77
CA ALA A 137 -2.20 -5.82 -7.59
C ALA A 137 -1.87 -4.34 -7.80
N PRO A 138 -0.83 -4.02 -8.61
CA PRO A 138 -0.32 -2.66 -8.76
C PRO A 138 -1.34 -1.68 -9.35
N GLY A 139 -2.44 -2.16 -9.96
CA GLY A 139 -3.45 -1.37 -10.68
C GLY A 139 -2.86 -0.53 -11.82
N ARG A 140 -3.61 0.46 -12.32
CA ARG A 140 -3.20 1.26 -13.49
C ARG A 140 -2.06 2.21 -13.14
N GLY A 141 -0.99 2.19 -13.95
CA GLY A 141 0.20 3.02 -13.75
C GLY A 141 1.15 2.57 -12.64
N GLY A 142 0.85 1.45 -11.96
CA GLY A 142 1.79 0.82 -11.03
C GLY A 142 2.85 -0.03 -11.77
N PRO A 143 3.97 -0.38 -11.10
CA PRO A 143 5.01 -1.20 -11.73
C PRO A 143 4.45 -2.57 -12.16
N ALA A 144 4.83 -3.06 -13.35
CA ALA A 144 4.25 -4.23 -14.03
C ALA A 144 4.48 -5.60 -13.36
N ARG A 145 4.99 -5.66 -12.12
CA ARG A 145 5.60 -6.87 -11.52
C ARG A 145 4.69 -7.67 -10.57
N GLY A 146 3.39 -7.37 -10.50
CA GLY A 146 2.46 -8.10 -9.64
C GLY A 146 2.09 -9.50 -10.16
N ASP A 147 1.68 -10.40 -9.26
CA ASP A 147 1.13 -11.72 -9.61
C ASP A 147 -0.39 -11.77 -9.27
N PRO A 148 -1.28 -11.74 -10.28
CA PRO A 148 -2.73 -11.76 -10.06
C PRO A 148 -3.24 -13.00 -9.32
N ALA A 149 -2.62 -14.17 -9.55
CA ALA A 149 -3.03 -15.41 -8.88
C ALA A 149 -2.66 -15.38 -7.40
N ARG A 150 -1.47 -14.86 -7.08
CA ARG A 150 -1.04 -14.63 -5.70
C ARG A 150 -1.91 -13.58 -5.01
N ALA A 151 -2.23 -12.49 -5.71
CA ALA A 151 -3.15 -11.46 -5.21
C ALA A 151 -4.54 -12.03 -4.89
N ALA A 152 -5.08 -12.92 -5.74
CA ALA A 152 -6.36 -13.60 -5.50
C ALA A 152 -6.29 -14.48 -4.24
N ARG A 153 -5.25 -15.31 -4.10
CA ARG A 153 -5.02 -16.12 -2.88
C ARG A 153 -4.94 -15.29 -1.60
N TYR A 154 -4.28 -14.14 -1.64
CA TYR A 154 -4.20 -13.24 -0.48
C TYR A 154 -5.56 -12.63 -0.15
N ARG A 155 -6.36 -12.24 -1.15
CA ARG A 155 -7.75 -11.79 -0.94
C ARG A 155 -8.61 -12.87 -0.31
N GLU A 156 -8.51 -14.12 -0.77
CA GLU A 156 -9.23 -15.25 -0.16
C GLU A 156 -8.82 -15.47 1.29
N THR A 157 -7.52 -15.33 1.58
CA THR A 157 -7.00 -15.35 2.96
C THR A 157 -7.57 -14.21 3.79
N LEU A 158 -7.59 -12.98 3.26
CA LEU A 158 -8.12 -11.82 3.96
C LEU A 158 -9.59 -12.02 4.32
N VAL A 159 -10.41 -12.43 3.35
CA VAL A 159 -11.84 -12.71 3.56
C VAL A 159 -12.02 -13.74 4.68
N ARG A 160 -11.31 -14.88 4.60
CA ARG A 160 -11.41 -15.95 5.59
C ARG A 160 -11.00 -15.50 6.99
N GLU A 161 -9.94 -14.72 7.11
CA GLU A 161 -9.47 -14.23 8.41
C GLU A 161 -10.42 -13.17 8.99
N VAL A 162 -11.00 -12.32 8.14
CA VAL A 162 -11.99 -11.32 8.57
C VAL A 162 -13.29 -11.97 9.05
N GLU A 163 -13.73 -13.05 8.42
CA GLU A 163 -14.91 -13.82 8.87
C GLU A 163 -14.71 -14.49 10.23
N ARG A 164 -13.46 -14.63 10.69
CA ARG A 164 -13.08 -15.23 11.98
C ARG A 164 -12.76 -14.22 13.06
N LEU A 165 -12.94 -12.92 12.80
CA LEU A 165 -12.66 -11.89 13.80
C LEU A 165 -13.51 -12.10 15.06
N SER A 166 -12.87 -11.93 16.22
CA SER A 166 -13.56 -11.99 17.50
C SER A 166 -14.58 -10.84 17.61
N PRO A 167 -15.73 -11.06 18.26
CA PRO A 167 -16.62 -9.97 18.64
C PRO A 167 -15.97 -8.98 19.63
N ASP A 168 -14.86 -9.34 20.27
CA ASP A 168 -14.12 -8.48 21.21
C ASP A 168 -13.19 -7.47 20.50
N GLU A 169 -12.92 -7.68 19.21
CA GLU A 169 -12.18 -6.70 18.41
C GLU A 169 -12.95 -5.38 18.35
N ALA A 170 -12.23 -4.25 18.43
CA ALA A 170 -12.83 -2.92 18.43
C ALA A 170 -13.75 -2.74 17.21
N ALA A 171 -14.95 -2.19 17.44
CA ALA A 171 -15.97 -2.09 16.40
C ALA A 171 -15.48 -1.34 15.15
N GLN A 172 -14.68 -0.29 15.33
CA GLN A 172 -14.07 0.48 14.26
C GLN A 172 -13.09 -0.36 13.44
N ASP A 173 -12.23 -1.15 14.08
CA ASP A 173 -11.27 -2.00 13.39
C ASP A 173 -11.98 -3.10 12.59
N ARG A 174 -12.99 -3.74 13.20
CA ARG A 174 -13.83 -4.72 12.51
C ARG A 174 -14.51 -4.11 11.29
N LEU A 175 -15.06 -2.91 11.41
CA LEU A 175 -15.72 -2.21 10.31
C LEU A 175 -14.76 -2.07 9.12
N TRP A 176 -13.55 -1.53 9.35
CA TRP A 176 -12.61 -1.30 8.25
C TRP A 176 -12.08 -2.59 7.66
N LEU A 177 -11.81 -3.62 8.47
CA LEU A 177 -11.42 -4.94 7.98
C LEU A 177 -12.52 -5.60 7.14
N GLN A 178 -13.77 -5.50 7.57
CA GLN A 178 -14.94 -6.00 6.82
C GLN A 178 -15.17 -5.21 5.53
N VAL A 179 -14.93 -3.89 5.52
CA VAL A 179 -14.95 -3.07 4.30
C VAL A 179 -13.93 -3.60 3.29
N ARG A 180 -12.68 -3.89 3.72
CA ARG A 180 -11.65 -4.44 2.83
C ARG A 180 -11.99 -5.84 2.33
N ALA A 181 -12.50 -6.71 3.19
CA ALA A 181 -12.95 -8.04 2.80
C ALA A 181 -14.15 -8.00 1.82
N THR A 182 -15.06 -7.04 1.99
CA THR A 182 -16.19 -6.84 1.07
C THR A 182 -15.69 -6.51 -0.34
N ASN A 183 -14.73 -5.59 -0.46
CA ASN A 183 -14.10 -5.29 -1.75
C ASN A 183 -13.26 -6.45 -2.29
N ALA A 184 -12.56 -7.19 -1.43
CA ALA A 184 -11.81 -8.36 -1.83
C ALA A 184 -12.73 -9.43 -2.47
N LEU A 185 -13.91 -9.68 -1.91
CA LEU A 185 -14.93 -10.56 -2.51
C LEU A 185 -15.38 -10.08 -3.88
N ARG A 186 -15.58 -8.76 -4.05
CA ARG A 186 -15.93 -8.15 -5.35
C ARG A 186 -14.84 -8.39 -6.39
N GLU A 187 -13.58 -8.10 -6.06
CA GLU A 187 -12.44 -8.29 -6.98
C GLU A 187 -12.18 -9.77 -7.30
N LEU A 188 -12.57 -10.68 -6.41
CA LEU A 188 -12.60 -12.13 -6.67
C LEU A 188 -13.78 -12.58 -7.55
N GLY A 189 -14.66 -11.66 -7.97
CA GLY A 189 -15.87 -11.99 -8.73
C GLY A 189 -16.98 -12.66 -7.91
N ARG A 190 -16.84 -12.73 -6.58
CA ARG A 190 -17.79 -13.37 -5.66
C ARG A 190 -18.88 -12.38 -5.24
N PHE A 191 -19.59 -11.81 -6.21
CA PHE A 191 -20.49 -10.65 -6.01
C PHE A 191 -21.62 -10.91 -5.01
N ASP A 192 -22.26 -12.08 -5.03
CA ASP A 192 -23.33 -12.38 -4.08
C ASP A 192 -22.81 -12.44 -2.63
N ALA A 193 -21.60 -12.96 -2.44
CA ALA A 193 -20.94 -12.97 -1.13
C ALA A 193 -20.52 -11.55 -0.73
N ALA A 194 -20.01 -10.75 -1.68
CA ALA A 194 -19.68 -9.36 -1.47
C ALA A 194 -20.91 -8.57 -1.00
N GLU A 195 -22.06 -8.74 -1.65
CA GLU A 195 -23.29 -8.03 -1.26
C GLU A 195 -23.78 -8.44 0.13
N ARG A 196 -23.79 -9.74 0.45
CA ARG A 196 -24.14 -10.21 1.80
C ARG A 196 -23.21 -9.63 2.86
N MET A 197 -21.90 -9.62 2.60
CA MET A 197 -20.93 -9.01 3.52
C MET A 197 -21.20 -7.51 3.63
N ARG A 198 -21.37 -6.79 2.51
CA ARG A 198 -21.63 -5.35 2.47
C ARG A 198 -22.83 -4.95 3.33
N VAL A 199 -23.96 -5.67 3.21
CA VAL A 199 -25.17 -5.39 4.00
C VAL A 199 -24.90 -5.56 5.50
N ARG A 200 -24.23 -6.66 5.91
CA ARG A 200 -23.86 -6.87 7.32
C ARG A 200 -22.90 -5.79 7.83
N THR A 201 -21.86 -5.48 7.05
CA THR A 201 -20.87 -4.44 7.38
C THR A 201 -21.54 -3.07 7.50
N ARG A 202 -22.54 -2.78 6.64
CA ARG A 202 -23.29 -1.53 6.68
C ARG A 202 -24.15 -1.41 7.95
N ALA A 203 -24.73 -2.51 8.42
CA ALA A 203 -25.43 -2.53 9.69
C ALA A 203 -24.49 -2.21 10.87
N LEU A 204 -23.26 -2.74 10.86
CA LEU A 204 -22.22 -2.38 11.84
C LEU A 204 -21.83 -0.90 11.72
N ALA A 205 -21.62 -0.40 10.50
CA ALA A 205 -21.26 1.00 10.24
C ALA A 205 -22.30 1.97 10.82
N ALA A 206 -23.59 1.63 10.76
CA ALA A 206 -24.66 2.45 11.33
C ALA A 206 -24.62 2.59 12.86
N THR A 207 -23.88 1.72 13.56
CA THR A 207 -23.70 1.79 15.02
C THR A 207 -22.49 2.61 15.46
N ILE A 208 -21.67 3.07 14.51
CA ILE A 208 -20.41 3.75 14.79
C ILE A 208 -20.54 5.24 14.43
N PRO A 209 -20.08 6.17 15.30
CA PRO A 209 -20.05 7.60 15.01
C PRO A 209 -19.01 7.99 13.93
N ASP A 210 -19.19 7.53 12.69
CA ASP A 210 -18.44 7.98 11.51
C ASP A 210 -19.15 7.52 10.22
N ALA A 211 -19.48 8.46 9.35
CA ALA A 211 -20.18 8.19 8.10
C ALA A 211 -19.26 7.63 6.99
N ALA A 212 -17.93 7.63 7.17
CA ALA A 212 -16.99 7.24 6.12
C ALA A 212 -17.18 5.78 5.66
N GLY A 213 -17.37 4.85 6.60
CA GLY A 213 -17.62 3.44 6.29
C GLY A 213 -18.94 3.25 5.53
N THR A 214 -20.02 3.89 5.97
CA THR A 214 -21.32 3.86 5.30
C THR A 214 -21.25 4.43 3.89
N THR A 215 -20.61 5.59 3.72
CA THR A 215 -20.43 6.25 2.43
C THR A 215 -19.69 5.35 1.45
N TYR A 216 -18.61 4.70 1.91
CA TYR A 216 -17.87 3.75 1.10
C TYR A 216 -18.73 2.55 0.68
N LEU A 217 -19.46 1.94 1.62
CA LEU A 217 -20.30 0.76 1.36
C LEU A 217 -21.47 1.09 0.42
N ASP A 218 -21.99 2.30 0.47
CA ASP A 218 -23.05 2.77 -0.42
C ASP A 218 -22.51 3.01 -1.84
N ARG A 219 -21.30 3.54 -1.98
CA ARG A 219 -20.61 3.64 -3.29
C ARG A 219 -20.23 2.27 -3.87
N LEU A 220 -19.88 1.29 -3.02
CA LEU A 220 -19.51 -0.05 -3.47
C LEU A 220 -20.71 -0.86 -3.99
N ALA A 221 -21.93 -0.57 -3.51
CA ALA A 221 -23.16 -1.29 -3.88
C ALA A 221 -23.42 -1.35 -5.40
N PRO A 222 -23.46 -0.22 -6.15
CA PRO A 222 -23.66 -0.26 -7.59
C PRO A 222 -22.53 -0.98 -8.35
N VAL A 223 -21.31 -1.02 -7.81
CA VAL A 223 -20.17 -1.73 -8.40
C VAL A 223 -20.33 -3.24 -8.28
N ILE A 224 -20.78 -3.71 -7.10
CA ILE A 224 -21.12 -5.11 -6.88
C ILE A 224 -22.31 -5.51 -7.76
N ALA A 225 -23.36 -4.68 -7.81
CA ALA A 225 -24.58 -4.96 -8.57
C ALA A 225 -24.31 -5.14 -10.08
N ARG A 226 -23.42 -4.33 -10.65
CA ARG A 226 -23.01 -4.46 -12.07
C ARG A 226 -21.93 -5.53 -12.31
N ARG A 227 -21.53 -6.27 -11.28
CA ARG A 227 -20.52 -7.34 -11.35
C ARG A 227 -19.16 -6.89 -11.89
N ASP A 228 -18.73 -5.71 -11.47
CA ASP A 228 -17.44 -5.15 -11.85
C ASP A 228 -16.35 -5.62 -10.89
N ALA A 229 -15.43 -6.46 -11.38
CA ALA A 229 -14.29 -7.01 -10.63
C ALA A 229 -13.00 -6.18 -10.81
N SER A 230 -13.04 -5.06 -11.54
CA SER A 230 -11.84 -4.25 -11.79
C SER A 230 -11.24 -3.72 -10.49
N VAL A 231 -9.91 -3.59 -10.43
CA VAL A 231 -9.21 -3.07 -9.25
C VAL A 231 -9.56 -1.59 -9.01
N GLU A 232 -9.81 -0.84 -10.08
CA GLU A 232 -10.07 0.60 -10.06
C GLU A 232 -11.31 0.95 -10.92
N PRO A 233 -12.53 0.66 -10.44
CA PRO A 233 -13.75 1.16 -11.06
C PRO A 233 -13.74 2.70 -11.07
N LEU A 234 -14.02 3.34 -12.20
CA LEU A 234 -13.84 4.80 -12.34
C LEU A 234 -14.72 5.63 -11.40
N ASP A 235 -15.88 5.10 -10.98
CA ASP A 235 -16.78 5.74 -10.02
C ASP A 235 -16.41 5.48 -8.55
N MET A 236 -15.35 4.71 -8.30
CA MET A 236 -14.84 4.39 -6.96
C MET A 236 -13.47 5.01 -6.64
N ILE A 237 -12.81 5.61 -7.63
CA ILE A 237 -11.51 6.26 -7.48
C ILE A 237 -11.65 7.79 -7.47
N PRO A 238 -10.62 8.54 -7.03
CA PRO A 238 -10.64 10.01 -7.10
C PRO A 238 -10.80 10.53 -8.53
N GLU A 239 -11.46 11.68 -8.69
CA GLU A 239 -11.81 12.24 -10.00
C GLU A 239 -10.57 12.53 -10.86
N ILE A 240 -9.44 12.88 -10.23
CA ILE A 240 -8.18 13.10 -10.95
C ILE A 240 -7.61 11.81 -11.54
N GLU A 241 -7.77 10.68 -10.85
CA GLU A 241 -7.34 9.37 -11.36
C GLU A 241 -8.31 8.86 -12.42
N ALA A 242 -9.62 9.06 -12.22
CA ALA A 242 -10.61 8.78 -13.27
C ALA A 242 -10.33 9.59 -14.53
N ALA A 243 -10.03 10.88 -14.39
CA ALA A 243 -9.68 11.77 -15.51
C ALA A 243 -8.43 11.29 -16.27
N ARG A 244 -7.39 10.83 -15.56
CA ARG A 244 -6.20 10.24 -16.19
C ARG A 244 -6.57 9.03 -17.04
N VAL A 245 -7.36 8.09 -16.51
CA VAL A 245 -7.83 6.93 -17.27
C VAL A 245 -8.65 7.35 -18.48
N CYS A 246 -9.53 8.35 -18.33
CA CYS A 246 -10.34 8.89 -19.44
C CYS A 246 -9.52 9.56 -20.56
N VAL A 247 -8.28 9.97 -20.29
CA VAL A 247 -7.37 10.55 -21.28
C VAL A 247 -6.48 9.50 -21.92
N ASP A 248 -5.96 8.57 -21.11
CA ASP A 248 -4.92 7.63 -21.53
C ASP A 248 -5.49 6.38 -22.22
N GLU A 249 -6.70 5.94 -21.84
CA GLU A 249 -7.31 4.72 -22.37
C GLU A 249 -8.22 5.00 -23.56
N VAL A 250 -8.07 4.18 -24.60
CA VAL A 250 -8.86 4.29 -25.84
C VAL A 250 -10.07 3.35 -25.88
N ASP A 251 -10.05 2.27 -25.09
CA ASP A 251 -11.10 1.26 -25.04
C ASP A 251 -11.85 1.32 -23.70
N LEU A 252 -12.82 2.22 -23.63
CA LEU A 252 -13.65 2.45 -22.46
C LEU A 252 -15.04 1.83 -22.64
N SER A 253 -15.54 1.17 -21.59
CA SER A 253 -16.91 0.68 -21.55
C SER A 253 -17.92 1.84 -21.68
N ASN A 254 -19.19 1.54 -22.00
CA ASN A 254 -20.24 2.58 -22.04
C ASN A 254 -20.40 3.29 -20.68
N LEU A 255 -20.26 2.54 -19.59
CA LEU A 255 -20.31 3.09 -18.24
C LEU A 255 -19.12 4.02 -17.99
N ASP A 256 -17.90 3.59 -18.33
CA ASP A 256 -16.70 4.41 -18.15
C ASP A 256 -16.79 5.69 -18.97
N ARG A 257 -17.25 5.61 -20.23
CA ARG A 257 -17.51 6.80 -21.05
C ARG A 257 -18.51 7.75 -20.40
N SER A 258 -19.57 7.22 -19.78
CA SER A 258 -20.54 8.05 -19.05
C SER A 258 -19.95 8.72 -17.82
N ILE A 259 -19.03 8.04 -17.11
CA ILE A 259 -18.29 8.60 -15.97
C ILE A 259 -17.33 9.69 -16.46
N CYS A 260 -16.60 9.42 -17.53
CA CYS A 260 -15.73 10.40 -18.17
C CYS A 260 -16.49 11.66 -18.60
N ALA A 261 -17.75 11.55 -19.01
CA ALA A 261 -18.58 12.68 -19.42
C ALA A 261 -19.12 13.53 -18.25
N ARG A 262 -18.96 13.12 -16.99
CA ARG A 262 -19.46 13.88 -15.84
C ARG A 262 -18.74 15.23 -15.70
N PRO A 263 -19.44 16.32 -15.31
CA PRO A 263 -18.84 17.66 -15.23
C PRO A 263 -17.58 17.73 -14.35
N GLU A 264 -17.57 17.04 -13.22
CA GLU A 264 -16.46 16.99 -12.28
C GLU A 264 -15.23 16.27 -12.86
N VAL A 265 -15.44 15.15 -13.58
CA VAL A 265 -14.35 14.42 -14.24
C VAL A 265 -13.82 15.22 -15.43
N GLN A 266 -14.71 15.85 -16.22
CA GLN A 266 -14.32 16.74 -17.31
C GLN A 266 -13.50 17.95 -16.83
N ALA A 267 -13.80 18.49 -15.66
CA ALA A 267 -12.97 19.53 -15.05
C ALA A 267 -11.55 19.02 -14.75
N SER A 268 -11.42 17.83 -14.15
CA SER A 268 -10.11 17.19 -13.91
C SER A 268 -9.37 16.84 -15.21
N ILE A 269 -10.07 16.40 -16.27
CA ILE A 269 -9.48 16.14 -17.59
C ILE A 269 -8.84 17.41 -18.16
N ARG A 270 -9.53 18.55 -18.07
CA ARG A 270 -8.97 19.84 -18.53
C ARG A 270 -7.72 20.22 -17.75
N THR A 271 -7.76 20.07 -16.42
CA THR A 271 -6.58 20.31 -15.56
C THR A 271 -5.42 19.41 -15.94
N TYR A 272 -5.68 18.11 -16.11
CA TYR A 272 -4.66 17.12 -16.46
C TYR A 272 -3.99 17.43 -17.81
N ARG A 273 -4.79 17.67 -18.87
CA ARG A 273 -4.25 18.05 -20.19
C ARG A 273 -3.40 19.31 -20.13
N GLY A 274 -3.86 20.34 -19.40
CA GLY A 274 -3.11 21.58 -19.25
C GLY A 274 -1.78 21.42 -18.49
N ILE A 275 -1.67 20.44 -17.59
CA ILE A 275 -0.40 20.08 -16.95
C ILE A 275 0.49 19.32 -17.93
N SER A 276 -0.04 18.31 -18.60
CA SER A 276 0.70 17.46 -19.55
C SER A 276 1.28 18.28 -20.72
N GLU A 277 0.54 19.25 -21.25
CA GLU A 277 1.02 20.18 -22.28
C GLU A 277 2.19 21.04 -21.80
N LYS A 278 2.16 21.50 -20.54
CA LYS A 278 3.25 22.31 -19.95
C LYS A 278 4.51 21.51 -19.66
N LEU A 279 4.36 20.22 -19.37
CA LEU A 279 5.46 19.29 -19.08
C LEU A 279 6.00 18.59 -20.33
N ALA A 280 5.32 18.71 -21.48
CA ALA A 280 5.79 18.14 -22.73
C ALA A 280 7.18 18.71 -23.09
N PRO A 281 8.15 17.86 -23.49
CA PRO A 281 9.47 18.33 -23.91
C PRO A 281 9.30 19.35 -25.03
N ARG A 282 9.89 20.55 -24.87
CA ARG A 282 9.92 21.51 -25.97
C ARG A 282 10.74 20.90 -27.11
N PRO A 283 10.28 20.97 -28.37
CA PRO A 283 11.08 20.53 -29.49
C PRO A 283 12.42 21.28 -29.49
N PRO A 284 13.54 20.61 -29.85
CA PRO A 284 14.83 21.27 -29.92
C PRO A 284 14.74 22.47 -30.86
N ALA A 285 15.26 23.62 -30.44
CA ALA A 285 15.29 24.82 -31.28
C ALA A 285 16.05 24.51 -32.57
N SER A 286 15.38 24.65 -33.71
CA SER A 286 16.00 24.57 -35.03
C SER A 286 17.08 25.65 -35.13
N ARG A 287 18.34 25.24 -35.30
CA ARG A 287 19.45 26.12 -35.66
C ARG A 287 19.51 26.30 -37.16
#